data_AF-A0A7C1GIF4-F1
#
_entry.id   AF-A0A7C1GIF4-F1
#
_cell.length_a   1.000
_cell.length_b   1.000
_cell.length_c   1.000
_cell.angle_alpha   90.00
_cell.angle_beta   90.00
_cell.angle_gamma   90.00
#
_symmetry.space_group_name_H-M   'P 1'
#
loop_
_entity.id
_entity.type
_entity.pdbx_description
1 polymer ?
#
loop_
_entity_poly.entity_id
_entity_poly.type
_entity_poly.pdbx_seq_one_letter_code
_entity_poly.pdbx_strand_id
1 'polypeptide(L)' 'MLKVLVVDDKKNERQDLEKLIGGFGHAVSGSPGGKEAL' A
#
# COMPACT_ATOMS: atom_id res chain seq x y z
N MET A 1 6.02 -5.79 -13.99
CA MET A 1 6.06 -5.04 -12.71
C MET A 1 4.68 -4.41 -12.49
N LEU A 2 3.92 -4.91 -11.51
CA LEU A 2 2.60 -4.36 -11.16
C LEU A 2 2.75 -3.13 -10.25
N LYS A 3 1.88 -2.13 -10.43
CA LYS A 3 1.70 -1.00 -9.49
C LYS A 3 0.58 -1.35 -8.52
N VAL A 4 0.82 -1.22 -7.23
CA VAL A 4 -0.12 -1.62 -6.17
C VAL A 4 -0.42 -0.44 -5.26
N LEU A 5 -1.71 -0.19 -5.02
CA LEU A 5 -2.19 0.79 -4.05
C LEU A 5 -2.77 0.05 -2.85
N VAL A 6 -2.21 0.27 -1.67
CA VAL A 6 -2.71 -0.30 -0.40
C VAL A 6 -3.57 0.75 0.29
N VAL A 7 -4.83 0.43 0.54
CA VAL A 7 -5.79 1.33 1.19
C VAL A 7 -6.20 0.74 2.52
N ASP A 8 -5.76 1.35 3.60
CA ASP A 8 -6.02 0.87 4.97
C ASP A 8 -5.88 2.04 5.96
N ASP A 9 -6.89 2.23 6.81
CA ASP A 9 -6.95 3.29 7.82
C ASP A 9 -5.95 3.06 8.97
N LYS A 10 -5.53 1.81 9.17
CA LYS A 10 -4.50 1.46 10.14
C LYS A 10 -3.12 1.60 9.52
N LYS A 11 -2.42 2.67 9.91
CA LYS A 11 -1.06 2.98 9.43
C LYS A 11 -0.06 1.82 9.51
N ASN A 12 -0.07 1.07 10.61
CA ASN A 12 0.92 0.00 10.82
C ASN A 12 0.66 -1.18 9.86
N GLU A 13 -0.59 -1.66 9.77
CA GLU A 13 -0.98 -2.75 8.85
C GLU A 13 -0.69 -2.36 7.39
N ARG A 14 -1.02 -1.11 7.02
CA ARG A 14 -0.69 -0.56 5.70
C ARG A 14 0.81 -0.60 5.39
N GLN A 15 1.65 -0.11 6.29
CA GLN A 15 3.10 -0.06 6.08
C GLN A 15 3.74 -1.45 6.00
N ASP A 16 3.21 -2.42 6.75
CA ASP A 16 3.69 -3.80 6.69
C ASP A 16 3.33 -4.45 5.35
N LEU A 17 2.13 -4.19 4.82
CA LEU A 17 1.74 -4.61 3.48
C LEU A 17 2.57 -3.93 2.39
N GLU A 18 2.84 -2.63 2.52
CA GLU A 18 3.70 -1.89 1.58
C GLU A 18 5.09 -2.52 1.46
N LYS A 19 5.72 -2.85 2.60
CA LYS A 19 7.03 -3.49 2.64
C LYS A 19 6.99 -4.91 2.05
N LEU A 20 5.98 -5.70 2.41
CA LEU A 20 5.83 -7.06 1.92
C LEU A 20 5.71 -7.07 0.38
N ILE A 21 4.84 -6.22 -0.16
CA ILE A 21 4.59 -6.15 -1.60
C ILE A 21 5.80 -5.54 -2.33
N GLY A 22 6.46 -4.54 -1.74
CA GLY A 22 7.70 -3.96 -2.25
C GLY A 22 8.85 -4.98 -2.29
N GLY A 23 8.90 -5.91 -1.32
CA GLY A 23 9.87 -7.01 -1.27
C GLY A 23 9.75 -7.99 -2.44
N PHE A 24 8.59 -8.07 -3.08
CA PHE A 24 8.38 -8.85 -4.31
C PHE A 24 8.77 -8.08 -5.59
N GLY A 25 9.32 -6.87 -5.48
CA GLY A 25 9.75 -6.06 -6.63
C GLY A 25 8.61 -5.33 -7.32
N HIS A 26 7.51 -5.07 -6.62
CA HIS A 26 6.40 -4.24 -7.11
C HIS A 26 6.56 -2.78 -6.69
N ALA A 27 6.00 -1.87 -7.49
CA ALA A 27 5.90 -0.46 -7.09
C ALA A 27 4.66 -0.30 -6.22
N VAL A 28 4.83 0.16 -4.98
CA VAL A 28 3.74 0.24 -3.99
C VAL A 28 3.52 1.66 -3.52
N SER A 29 2.28 2.03 -3.27
CA SER A 29 1.87 3.29 -2.65
C SER A 29 0.75 3.02 -1.64
N GLY A 30 0.69 3.82 -0.58
CA GLY A 30 -0.30 3.67 0.48
C GLY A 30 -1.23 4.87 0.62
N SER A 31 -2.47 4.60 1.01
CA SER A 31 -3.48 5.62 1.31
C SER A 31 -4.23 5.26 2.60
N PRO A 32 -4.48 6.22 3.52
CA PRO A 32 -5.19 5.97 4.77
C PRO A 32 -6.70 5.81 4.59
N GLY A 33 -7.23 5.87 3.36
CA GLY A 33 -8.65 5.65 3.12
C GLY A 33 -9.05 5.79 1.66
N GLY A 34 -10.22 5.23 1.31
CA GLY A 34 -10.70 5.18 -0.08
C GLY A 34 -10.86 6.55 -0.74
N LYS A 35 -11.13 7.61 0.04
CA LYS A 35 -11.27 8.98 -0.48
C LYS A 35 -9.95 9.56 -0.98
N GLU A 36 -8.82 9.22 -0.36
CA GLU A 36 -7.49 9.67 -0.77
C GLU A 36 -6.86 8.73 -1.81
N ALA A 37 -7.49 7.57 -2.05
CA ALA A 37 -7.04 6.54 -2.99
C ALA A 37 -7.64 6.69 -4.40
N LEU A 38 -8.78 7.38 -4.53
CA LEU A 38 -9.45 7.75 -5.79
C LEU A 38 -8.79 8.97 -6.43
#